data_AF-A0A350RKT6-F1
#
_entry.id   AF-A0A350RKT6-F1
#
_cell.length_a   1.000
_cell.length_b   1.000
_cell.length_c   1.000
_cell.angle_alpha   90.00
_cell.angle_beta   90.00
_cell.angle_gamma   90.00
#
_symmetry.space_group_name_H-M   'P 1'
#
loop_
_entity.id
_entity.type
_entity.pdbx_description
1 polymer ?
#
loop_
_entity_poly.entity_id
_entity_poly.type
_entity_poly.pdbx_seq_one_letter_code
_entity_poly.pdbx_strand_id
1 'polypeptide(L)'
;MLKLGDKPLAYDRAFTDPKTGIQYPANWLRMASLADKQAIGIAEVAEPARYDQRFYWGVGNPKDLDDLKAEWNSKQNDIAASLLAPSDWRIIKAKETGSNIPSAWKTYRAAVRTSCNARQAEVAAVTTVEALIELFFGNSTVTRQKTDGAGNGLVEADTISQQKTDEAGNGLVEPDTIQQQKKDEAGELVVDAEGNAVMEDVANPVAGNPIMEDVANPVAGEPIMETVTNPALATAWPDPVS
;
A
#
# COMPACT_ATOMS: atom_id res chain seq x y z
N MET A 1 -24.30 -13.95 13.46
CA MET A 1 -25.61 -14.65 13.38
C MET A 1 -26.11 -15.03 14.78
N LEU A 2 -27.41 -14.89 15.07
CA LEU A 2 -27.99 -15.38 16.33
C LEU A 2 -28.29 -16.87 16.22
N LYS A 3 -27.94 -17.66 17.23
CA LYS A 3 -28.25 -19.10 17.29
C LYS A 3 -28.92 -19.47 18.59
N LEU A 4 -29.91 -20.36 18.52
CA LEU A 4 -30.50 -21.04 19.67
C LEU A 4 -30.17 -22.54 19.57
N GLY A 5 -29.16 -22.98 20.33
CA GLY A 5 -28.50 -24.27 20.06
C GLY A 5 -27.88 -24.27 18.66
N ASP A 6 -28.21 -25.26 17.82
CA ASP A 6 -27.72 -25.36 16.44
C ASP A 6 -28.59 -24.62 15.41
N LYS A 7 -29.73 -24.07 15.82
CA LYS A 7 -30.68 -23.42 14.90
C LYS A 7 -30.33 -21.92 14.72
N PRO A 8 -30.03 -21.46 13.49
CA PRO A 8 -29.87 -20.04 13.22
C PRO A 8 -31.21 -19.32 13.33
N LEU A 9 -31.22 -18.18 14.00
CA LEU A 9 -32.37 -17.30 14.14
C LEU A 9 -32.20 -16.07 13.25
N ALA A 10 -33.23 -15.75 12.49
CA ALA A 10 -33.33 -14.52 11.71
C ALA A 10 -34.11 -13.48 12.51
N TYR A 11 -33.73 -12.21 12.39
CA TYR A 11 -34.55 -11.11 12.87
C TYR A 11 -35.93 -11.11 12.19
N ASP A 12 -36.96 -10.66 12.90
CA ASP A 12 -38.34 -10.55 12.41
C ASP A 12 -39.01 -11.87 12.02
N ARG A 13 -38.52 -12.99 12.57
CA ARG A 13 -39.14 -14.31 12.41
C ARG A 13 -39.49 -14.90 13.77
N ALA A 14 -40.76 -15.28 13.94
CA ALA A 14 -41.20 -15.98 15.14
C ALA A 14 -40.45 -17.31 15.26
N PHE A 15 -40.09 -17.70 16.49
CA PHE A 15 -39.33 -18.92 16.75
C PHE A 15 -39.81 -19.57 18.05
N THR A 16 -39.59 -20.88 18.17
CA THR A 16 -39.95 -21.65 19.36
C THR A 16 -38.68 -22.13 20.04
N ASP A 17 -38.58 -21.94 21.35
CA ASP A 17 -37.49 -22.47 22.14
C ASP A 17 -37.59 -24.01 22.21
N PRO A 18 -36.60 -24.75 21.70
CA PRO A 18 -36.64 -26.21 21.67
C PRO A 18 -36.52 -26.85 23.07
N LYS A 19 -36.04 -26.13 24.09
CA LYS A 19 -35.89 -26.65 25.46
C LYS A 19 -37.17 -26.48 26.27
N THR A 20 -37.85 -25.35 26.13
CA THR A 20 -39.02 -24.99 26.94
C THR A 20 -40.34 -25.11 26.19
N GLY A 21 -40.32 -25.17 24.85
CA GLY A 21 -41.51 -25.18 23.99
C GLY A 21 -42.20 -23.82 23.85
N ILE A 22 -41.65 -22.75 24.44
CA ILE A 22 -42.23 -21.40 24.41
C ILE A 22 -42.06 -20.80 23.01
N GLN A 23 -43.15 -20.24 22.46
CA GLN A 23 -43.14 -19.53 21.18
C GLN A 23 -42.93 -18.03 21.39
N TYR A 24 -41.92 -17.48 20.73
CA TYR A 24 -41.60 -16.06 20.74
C TYR A 24 -42.09 -15.38 19.46
N PRO A 25 -42.70 -14.19 19.55
CA PRO A 25 -43.19 -13.44 18.39
C PRO A 25 -42.04 -12.90 17.54
N ALA A 26 -42.33 -12.58 16.28
CA ALA A 26 -41.35 -12.15 15.29
C ALA A 26 -40.45 -10.97 15.74
N ASN A 27 -41.03 -9.99 16.44
CA ASN A 27 -40.31 -8.79 16.89
C ASN A 27 -39.51 -8.99 18.20
N TRP A 28 -39.62 -10.16 18.85
CA TRP A 28 -39.03 -10.37 20.17
C TRP A 28 -37.50 -10.18 20.17
N LEU A 29 -36.80 -10.67 19.14
CA LEU A 29 -35.34 -10.53 19.02
C LEU A 29 -34.86 -9.07 18.91
N ARG A 30 -35.71 -8.13 18.51
CA ARG A 30 -35.36 -6.69 18.46
C ARG A 30 -35.60 -6.00 19.79
N MET A 31 -36.62 -6.44 20.54
CA MET A 31 -37.05 -5.79 21.79
C MET A 31 -36.39 -6.39 23.04
N ALA A 32 -35.99 -7.66 22.99
CA ALA A 32 -35.35 -8.34 24.10
C ALA A 32 -33.95 -7.79 24.39
N SER A 33 -33.60 -7.67 25.67
CA SER A 33 -32.25 -7.30 26.09
C SER A 33 -31.24 -8.41 25.78
N LEU A 34 -29.94 -8.09 25.83
CA LEU A 34 -28.89 -9.11 25.68
C LEU A 34 -28.99 -10.19 26.75
N ALA A 35 -29.32 -9.81 27.99
CA ALA A 35 -29.51 -10.73 29.10
C ALA A 35 -30.70 -11.68 28.86
N ASP A 36 -31.83 -11.18 28.35
CA ASP A 36 -33.00 -12.02 28.04
C ASP A 36 -32.71 -13.03 26.93
N LYS A 37 -31.96 -12.61 25.90
CA LYS A 37 -31.52 -13.50 24.81
C LYS A 37 -30.61 -14.61 25.36
N GLN A 38 -29.63 -14.25 26.18
CA GLN A 38 -28.71 -15.22 26.79
C GLN A 38 -29.41 -16.17 27.77
N ALA A 39 -30.41 -15.68 28.52
CA ALA A 39 -31.17 -16.48 29.48
C ALA A 39 -31.91 -17.66 28.83
N ILE A 40 -32.42 -17.47 27.61
CA ILE A 40 -33.05 -18.54 26.83
C ILE A 40 -32.03 -19.34 25.99
N GLY A 41 -30.74 -19.06 26.15
CA GLY A 41 -29.66 -19.75 25.46
C GLY A 41 -29.40 -19.29 24.03
N ILE A 42 -29.84 -18.08 23.65
CA ILE A 42 -29.43 -17.47 22.38
C ILE A 42 -28.01 -16.94 22.52
N ALA A 43 -27.12 -17.48 21.69
CA ALA A 43 -25.76 -17.00 21.55
C ALA A 43 -25.62 -16.20 20.25
N GLU A 44 -24.93 -15.07 20.33
CA GLU A 44 -24.42 -14.40 19.13
C GLU A 44 -23.15 -15.12 18.70
N VAL A 45 -23.24 -15.82 17.57
CA VAL A 45 -22.12 -16.53 16.97
C VAL A 45 -21.66 -15.69 15.80
N ALA A 46 -20.38 -15.32 15.78
CA ALA A 46 -19.77 -14.69 14.61
C ALA A 46 -20.06 -15.54 13.36
N GLU A 47 -20.36 -14.90 12.24
CA GLU A 47 -20.47 -15.66 10.99
C GLU A 47 -19.13 -16.33 10.69
N PRO A 48 -19.12 -17.58 10.18
CA PRO A 48 -17.86 -18.20 9.80
C PRO A 48 -17.18 -17.32 8.76
N ALA A 49 -15.88 -17.11 8.92
CA ALA A 49 -15.12 -16.35 7.94
C ALA A 49 -15.25 -17.01 6.56
N ARG A 50 -15.58 -16.21 5.56
CA ARG A 50 -15.61 -16.66 4.16
C ARG A 50 -14.18 -16.80 3.67
N TYR A 51 -13.94 -17.81 2.84
CA TYR A 51 -12.67 -18.04 2.18
C TYR A 51 -12.91 -18.36 0.71
N ASP A 52 -11.91 -18.09 -0.15
CA ASP A 52 -11.99 -18.44 -1.57
C ASP A 52 -11.76 -19.95 -1.73
N GLN A 53 -12.85 -20.68 -2.01
CA GLN A 53 -12.83 -22.13 -2.17
C GLN A 53 -11.98 -22.61 -3.36
N ARG A 54 -11.59 -21.71 -4.28
CA ARG A 54 -10.66 -22.04 -5.37
C ARG A 54 -9.27 -22.31 -4.80
N PHE A 55 -8.86 -21.56 -3.77
CA PHE A 55 -7.49 -21.57 -3.23
C PHE A 55 -7.36 -22.18 -1.83
N TYR A 56 -8.45 -22.27 -1.06
CA TYR A 56 -8.43 -22.77 0.32
C TYR A 56 -9.48 -23.87 0.54
N TRP A 57 -9.17 -24.85 1.39
CA TRP A 57 -10.11 -25.85 1.91
C TRP A 57 -10.90 -25.35 3.13
N GLY A 58 -10.41 -24.29 3.75
CA GLY A 58 -10.96 -23.68 4.96
C GLY A 58 -10.20 -22.41 5.31
N VAL A 59 -10.70 -21.68 6.30
CA VAL A 59 -10.02 -20.49 6.82
C VAL A 59 -8.63 -20.88 7.31
N GLY A 60 -7.59 -20.27 6.75
CA GLY A 60 -6.20 -20.58 7.09
C GLY A 60 -5.70 -21.97 6.66
N ASN A 61 -6.46 -22.67 5.81
CA ASN A 61 -6.07 -23.98 5.27
C ASN A 61 -5.93 -23.90 3.74
N PRO A 62 -4.77 -23.45 3.22
CA PRO A 62 -4.54 -23.35 1.79
C PRO A 62 -4.51 -24.73 1.14
N LYS A 63 -4.94 -24.79 -0.12
CA LYS A 63 -4.69 -25.96 -0.96
C LYS A 63 -3.21 -26.06 -1.28
N ASP A 64 -2.78 -27.24 -1.75
CA ASP A 64 -1.41 -27.45 -2.20
C ASP A 64 -1.06 -26.48 -3.34
N LEU A 65 0.08 -25.81 -3.21
CA LEU A 65 0.50 -24.77 -4.16
C LEU A 65 0.86 -25.36 -5.52
N ASP A 66 1.46 -26.55 -5.57
CA ASP A 66 1.88 -27.18 -6.82
C ASP A 66 0.65 -27.68 -7.60
N ASP A 67 -0.35 -28.24 -6.91
CA ASP A 67 -1.64 -28.58 -7.50
C ASP A 67 -2.35 -27.34 -8.06
N LEU A 68 -2.35 -26.24 -7.30
CA LEU A 68 -2.91 -24.96 -7.77
C LEU A 68 -2.16 -24.47 -9.01
N LYS A 69 -0.83 -24.45 -9.01
CA LYS A 69 -0.03 -24.06 -10.18
C LYS A 69 -0.36 -24.92 -11.40
N ALA A 70 -0.51 -26.22 -11.24
CA ALA A 70 -0.90 -27.12 -12.32
C ALA A 70 -2.30 -26.77 -12.87
N GLU A 71 -3.28 -26.55 -12.00
CA GLU A 71 -4.64 -26.15 -12.38
C GLU A 71 -4.66 -24.82 -13.15
N TRP A 72 -3.97 -23.80 -12.62
CA TRP A 72 -3.94 -22.47 -13.23
C TRP A 72 -3.13 -22.45 -14.53
N ASN A 73 -2.10 -23.27 -14.67
CA ASN A 73 -1.40 -23.48 -15.94
C ASN A 73 -2.30 -24.16 -16.98
N SER A 74 -3.11 -25.15 -16.59
CA SER A 74 -4.10 -25.76 -17.48
C SER A 74 -5.11 -24.72 -17.98
N LYS A 75 -5.62 -23.86 -17.08
CA LYS A 75 -6.52 -22.77 -17.45
C LYS A 75 -5.88 -21.82 -18.48
N GLN A 76 -4.58 -21.54 -18.40
CA GLN A 76 -3.93 -20.70 -19.41
C GLN A 76 -3.88 -21.38 -20.78
N ASN A 77 -3.65 -22.70 -20.81
CA ASN A 77 -3.72 -23.48 -22.06
C ASN A 77 -5.14 -23.47 -22.66
N ASP A 78 -6.16 -23.63 -21.82
CA ASP A 78 -7.56 -23.63 -22.26
C ASP A 78 -7.97 -22.26 -22.85
N ILE A 79 -7.53 -21.16 -22.23
CA ILE A 79 -7.75 -19.81 -22.75
C ILE A 79 -7.01 -19.61 -24.07
N ALA A 80 -5.73 -19.98 -24.15
CA ALA A 80 -4.96 -19.88 -25.38
C ALA A 80 -5.60 -20.68 -26.53
N ALA A 81 -6.03 -21.92 -26.26
CA ALA A 81 -6.73 -22.75 -27.23
C ALA A 81 -8.03 -22.09 -27.71
N SER A 82 -8.84 -21.55 -26.77
CA SER A 82 -10.08 -20.86 -27.08
C SER A 82 -9.87 -19.60 -27.93
N LEU A 83 -8.80 -18.84 -27.68
CA LEU A 83 -8.43 -17.65 -28.45
C LEU A 83 -7.92 -17.98 -29.86
N LEU A 84 -7.29 -19.14 -30.04
CA LEU A 84 -6.75 -19.59 -31.34
C LEU A 84 -7.78 -20.28 -32.21
N ALA A 85 -8.70 -21.05 -31.62
CA ALA A 85 -9.67 -21.90 -32.31
C ALA A 85 -10.45 -21.21 -33.44
N PRO A 86 -10.98 -19.97 -33.27
CA PRO A 86 -11.73 -19.28 -34.32
C PRO A 86 -10.93 -19.03 -35.61
N SER A 87 -9.60 -19.03 -35.52
CA SER A 87 -8.70 -18.76 -36.65
C SER A 87 -7.98 -20.00 -37.19
N ASP A 88 -8.24 -21.19 -36.65
CA ASP A 88 -7.54 -22.43 -37.04
C ASP A 88 -7.83 -22.85 -38.48
N TRP A 89 -9.04 -22.61 -38.98
CA TRP A 89 -9.41 -22.89 -40.37
C TRP A 89 -8.49 -22.19 -41.37
N ARG A 90 -7.95 -21.01 -41.01
CA ARG A 90 -7.00 -20.26 -41.87
C ARG A 90 -5.67 -21.00 -41.98
N ILE A 91 -5.24 -21.65 -40.90
CA ILE A 91 -4.02 -22.47 -40.87
C ILE A 91 -4.21 -23.72 -41.71
N ILE A 92 -5.34 -24.41 -41.54
CA ILE A 92 -5.70 -25.61 -42.30
C ILE A 92 -5.75 -25.28 -43.79
N LYS A 93 -6.53 -24.26 -44.17
CA LYS A 93 -6.63 -23.79 -45.56
C LYS A 93 -5.26 -23.45 -46.14
N ALA A 94 -4.41 -22.74 -45.40
CA ALA A 94 -3.07 -22.39 -45.86
C ALA A 94 -2.18 -23.63 -46.07
N LYS A 95 -2.29 -24.64 -45.21
CA LYS A 95 -1.56 -25.91 -45.34
C LYS A 95 -2.03 -26.75 -46.50
N GLU A 96 -3.34 -26.79 -46.76
CA GLU A 96 -3.92 -27.58 -47.85
C GLU A 96 -3.77 -26.93 -49.22
N THR A 97 -3.91 -25.59 -49.30
CA THR A 97 -3.98 -24.88 -50.58
C THR A 97 -2.73 -24.07 -50.92
N GLY A 98 -1.78 -23.95 -49.99
CA GLY A 98 -0.64 -23.03 -50.12
C GLY A 98 -1.01 -21.55 -50.02
N SER A 99 -2.27 -21.22 -49.72
CA SER A 99 -2.71 -19.83 -49.55
C SER A 99 -1.95 -19.12 -48.43
N ASN A 100 -1.55 -17.86 -48.65
CA ASN A 100 -0.91 -17.07 -47.60
C ASN A 100 -1.92 -16.68 -46.51
N ILE A 101 -1.54 -16.85 -45.23
CA ILE A 101 -2.30 -16.35 -44.09
C ILE A 101 -2.04 -14.84 -43.96
N PRO A 102 -3.07 -13.99 -43.77
CA PRO A 102 -2.84 -12.57 -43.55
C PRO A 102 -1.92 -12.31 -42.35
N SER A 103 -1.04 -11.31 -42.47
CA SER A 103 0.00 -11.02 -41.47
C SER A 103 -0.57 -10.76 -40.07
N ALA A 104 -1.66 -10.01 -39.97
CA ALA A 104 -2.35 -9.72 -38.71
C ALA A 104 -2.69 -11.00 -37.93
N TRP A 105 -3.21 -12.03 -38.60
CA TRP A 105 -3.54 -13.31 -37.97
C TRP A 105 -2.30 -14.11 -37.57
N LYS A 106 -1.19 -14.01 -38.33
CA LYS A 106 0.08 -14.63 -37.92
C LYS A 106 0.62 -13.97 -36.64
N THR A 107 0.62 -12.64 -36.59
CA THR A 107 1.07 -11.85 -35.45
C THR A 107 0.22 -12.13 -34.21
N TYR A 108 -1.11 -12.05 -34.32
CA TYR A 108 -2.02 -12.32 -33.21
C TYR A 108 -1.82 -13.73 -32.64
N ARG A 109 -1.79 -14.76 -33.50
CA ARG A 109 -1.60 -16.14 -33.03
C ARG A 109 -0.24 -16.37 -32.37
N ALA A 110 0.80 -15.67 -32.81
CA ALA A 110 2.10 -15.70 -32.15
C ALA A 110 2.03 -15.01 -30.78
N ALA A 111 1.41 -13.83 -30.71
CA ALA A 111 1.21 -13.09 -29.47
C ALA A 111 0.44 -13.90 -28.42
N VAL A 112 -0.62 -14.62 -28.80
CA VAL A 112 -1.37 -15.49 -27.88
C VAL A 112 -0.46 -16.56 -27.26
N ARG A 113 0.40 -17.22 -28.06
CA ARG A 113 1.34 -18.22 -27.52
C ARG A 113 2.38 -17.59 -26.60
N THR A 114 2.89 -16.41 -26.96
CA THR A 114 3.82 -15.65 -26.13
C THR A 114 3.19 -15.28 -24.78
N SER A 115 1.96 -14.74 -24.77
CA SER A 115 1.23 -14.43 -23.53
C SER A 115 0.97 -15.69 -22.70
N CYS A 116 0.61 -16.81 -23.32
CA CYS A 116 0.43 -18.08 -22.61
C CYS A 116 1.72 -18.52 -21.89
N ASN A 117 2.85 -18.52 -22.60
CA ASN A 117 4.14 -18.90 -22.03
C ASN A 117 4.59 -17.95 -20.92
N ALA A 118 4.38 -16.64 -21.09
CA ALA A 118 4.70 -15.65 -20.08
C ALA A 118 3.89 -15.88 -18.78
N ARG A 119 2.58 -16.08 -18.91
CA ARG A 119 1.71 -16.40 -17.77
C ARG A 119 2.10 -17.69 -17.07
N GLN A 120 2.49 -18.73 -17.81
CA GLN A 120 2.96 -19.98 -17.22
C GLN A 120 4.25 -19.79 -16.43
N ALA A 121 5.16 -18.94 -16.92
CA ALA A 121 6.37 -18.57 -16.20
C ALA A 121 6.07 -17.76 -14.93
N GLU A 122 5.12 -16.82 -15.00
CA GLU A 122 4.63 -16.05 -13.84
C GLU A 122 4.04 -16.98 -12.77
N VAL A 123 3.17 -17.92 -13.16
CA VAL A 123 2.62 -18.94 -12.24
C VAL A 123 3.71 -19.81 -11.64
N ALA A 124 4.71 -20.22 -12.43
CA ALA A 124 5.82 -21.02 -11.92
C ALA A 124 6.65 -20.28 -10.86
N ALA A 125 6.85 -18.97 -11.05
CA ALA A 125 7.66 -18.11 -10.18
C ALA A 125 7.01 -17.80 -8.82
N VAL A 126 5.70 -17.94 -8.69
CA VAL A 126 4.97 -17.70 -7.45
C VAL A 126 5.42 -18.66 -6.33
N THR A 127 5.59 -18.17 -5.11
CA THR A 127 6.01 -18.98 -3.94
C THR A 127 4.93 -19.15 -2.88
N THR A 128 3.81 -18.42 -2.97
CA THR A 128 2.71 -18.48 -1.99
C THR A 128 1.35 -18.48 -2.68
N VAL A 129 0.32 -18.99 -2.01
CA VAL A 129 -1.05 -19.00 -2.53
C VAL A 129 -1.57 -17.56 -2.69
N GLU A 130 -1.20 -16.67 -1.78
CA GLU A 130 -1.57 -15.26 -1.80
C GLU A 130 -0.99 -14.54 -3.02
N ALA A 131 0.26 -14.81 -3.38
CA ALA A 131 0.87 -14.27 -4.59
C ALA A 131 0.21 -14.82 -5.87
N LEU A 132 -0.28 -16.06 -5.86
CA LEU A 132 -1.05 -16.61 -6.99
C LEU A 132 -2.42 -15.94 -7.13
N ILE A 133 -3.07 -15.65 -6.00
CA ILE A 133 -4.35 -14.92 -5.98
C ILE A 133 -4.13 -13.51 -6.51
N GLU A 134 -3.12 -12.80 -6.03
CA GLU A 134 -2.80 -11.44 -6.47
C GLU A 134 -2.51 -11.43 -7.98
N LEU A 135 -1.73 -12.39 -8.49
CA LEU A 135 -1.40 -12.51 -9.90
C LEU A 135 -2.62 -12.50 -10.83
N PHE A 136 -3.72 -13.13 -10.43
CA PHE A 136 -4.91 -13.28 -11.29
C PHE A 136 -6.12 -12.45 -10.88
N PHE A 137 -6.24 -12.09 -9.60
CA PHE A 137 -7.40 -11.46 -9.00
C PHE A 137 -7.06 -10.20 -8.20
N GLY A 138 -5.80 -9.77 -8.22
CA GLY A 138 -5.37 -8.51 -7.65
C GLY A 138 -6.02 -7.31 -8.32
N ASN A 139 -5.90 -6.15 -7.68
CA ASN A 139 -6.41 -4.91 -8.25
C ASN A 139 -5.59 -4.52 -9.49
N SER A 140 -6.26 -3.96 -10.51
CA SER A 140 -5.59 -3.46 -11.73
C SER A 140 -4.61 -2.31 -11.46
N THR A 141 -4.78 -1.64 -10.34
CA THR A 141 -3.95 -0.52 -9.92
C THR A 141 -3.51 -0.68 -8.46
N VAL A 142 -2.32 -0.17 -8.18
CA VAL A 142 -1.75 -0.10 -6.83
C VAL A 142 -1.33 1.33 -6.54
N THR A 143 -1.41 1.70 -5.26
CA THR A 143 -0.89 2.98 -4.79
C THR A 143 0.50 2.74 -4.22
N ARG A 144 1.50 3.45 -4.73
CA ARG A 144 2.89 3.35 -4.28
C ARG A 144 3.48 4.73 -4.06
N GLN A 145 4.56 4.79 -3.29
CA GLN A 145 5.31 6.03 -3.18
C GLN A 145 5.93 6.37 -4.54
N LYS A 146 5.76 7.61 -4.96
CA LYS A 146 6.38 8.14 -6.17
C LYS A 146 7.89 8.20 -5.95
N THR A 147 8.66 7.87 -6.97
CA THR A 147 10.13 7.92 -6.91
C THR A 147 10.69 9.02 -7.80
N ASP A 148 11.84 9.57 -7.44
CA ASP A 148 12.64 10.42 -8.31
C ASP A 148 13.30 9.62 -9.45
N GLY A 149 14.07 10.29 -10.32
CA GLY A 149 14.83 9.65 -11.40
C GLY A 149 15.96 8.72 -10.93
N ALA A 150 16.30 8.76 -9.64
CA ALA A 150 17.31 7.89 -9.01
C ALA A 150 16.67 6.72 -8.24
N GLY A 151 15.34 6.64 -8.15
CA GLY A 151 14.60 5.61 -7.45
C GLY A 151 14.34 5.89 -5.96
N ASN A 152 14.66 7.09 -5.46
CA ASN A 152 14.37 7.46 -4.08
C ASN A 152 12.91 7.90 -3.94
N GLY A 153 12.25 7.50 -2.85
CA GLY A 153 10.89 7.90 -2.54
C GLY A 153 10.77 9.41 -2.34
N LEU A 154 9.88 10.05 -3.10
CA LEU A 154 9.56 11.46 -2.94
C LEU A 154 8.70 11.66 -1.70
N VAL A 155 9.02 12.70 -0.95
CA VAL A 155 8.28 13.18 0.22
C VAL A 155 7.89 14.63 -0.04
N GLU A 156 6.78 15.06 0.55
CA GLU A 156 6.38 16.46 0.53
C GLU A 156 7.48 17.34 1.16
N ALA A 157 7.64 18.55 0.65
CA ALA A 157 8.63 19.48 1.18
C ALA A 157 8.22 19.91 2.60
N ASP A 158 9.04 19.55 3.58
CA ASP A 158 8.93 20.03 4.96
C ASP A 158 10.14 20.92 5.28
N THR A 159 10.04 21.73 6.33
CA THR A 159 11.11 22.64 6.77
C THR A 159 11.42 22.45 8.24
N ILE A 160 12.71 22.45 8.60
CA ILE A 160 13.16 22.52 9.99
C ILE A 160 13.73 23.90 10.27
N SER A 161 13.47 24.43 11.47
CA SER A 161 14.17 25.62 11.95
C SER A 161 15.51 25.20 12.54
N GLN A 162 16.60 25.73 11.99
CA GLN A 162 17.96 25.53 12.49
C GLN A 162 18.64 26.87 12.77
N GLN A 163 19.73 26.86 13.55
CA GLN A 163 20.52 28.07 13.75
C GLN A 163 21.30 28.38 12.47
N LYS A 164 21.23 29.64 12.02
CA LYS A 164 21.99 30.12 10.86
C LYS A 164 23.48 30.11 11.18
N THR A 165 24.31 29.78 10.19
CA THR A 165 25.77 29.77 10.33
C THR A 165 26.44 30.81 9.43
N ASP A 166 27.65 31.23 9.81
CA ASP A 166 28.53 32.06 8.97
C ASP A 166 29.33 31.23 7.95
N GLU A 167 30.14 31.89 7.10
CA GLU A 167 31.01 31.22 6.12
C GLU A 167 32.06 30.29 6.75
N ALA A 168 32.34 30.43 8.05
CA ALA A 168 33.25 29.58 8.82
C ALA A 168 32.52 28.43 9.54
N GLY A 169 31.19 28.35 9.44
CA GLY A 169 30.36 27.33 10.08
C GLY A 169 30.01 27.60 11.55
N ASN A 170 30.28 28.81 12.06
CA ASN A 170 29.90 29.19 13.42
C ASN A 170 28.44 29.65 13.45
N GLY A 171 27.70 29.29 14.52
CA GLY A 171 26.32 29.72 14.71
C GLY A 171 26.22 31.22 14.93
N LEU A 172 25.43 31.89 14.08
CA LEU A 172 25.12 33.30 14.22
C LEU A 172 24.20 33.53 15.40
N VAL A 173 24.54 34.52 16.20
CA VAL A 173 23.75 35.02 17.32
C VAL A 173 23.48 36.51 17.11
N GLU A 174 22.36 36.99 17.62
CA GLU A 174 22.16 38.42 17.81
C GLU A 174 23.18 38.88 18.87
N PRO A 175 24.11 39.80 18.55
CA PRO A 175 25.18 40.14 19.48
C PRO A 175 24.63 40.85 20.72
N ASP A 176 24.85 40.27 21.90
CA ASP A 176 24.59 40.95 23.18
C ASP A 176 25.57 42.11 23.35
N THR A 177 25.20 43.08 24.19
CA THR A 177 26.11 44.16 24.58
C THR A 177 26.78 43.81 25.91
N ILE A 178 28.11 43.90 25.97
CA ILE A 178 28.88 43.73 27.21
C ILE A 178 29.64 45.01 27.53
N GLN A 179 29.79 45.28 28.83
CA GLN A 179 30.62 46.37 29.32
C GLN A 179 32.08 45.88 29.43
N GLN A 180 33.01 46.52 28.72
CA GLN A 180 34.44 46.29 28.85
C GLN A 180 35.17 47.58 29.22
N GLN A 181 36.41 47.48 29.71
CA GLN A 181 37.22 48.67 29.95
C GLN A 181 37.63 49.30 28.61
N LYS A 182 37.34 50.60 28.47
CA LYS A 182 37.65 51.39 27.29
C LYS A 182 39.16 51.44 27.08
N LYS A 183 39.58 51.33 25.82
CA LYS A 183 40.98 51.52 25.41
C LYS A 183 41.12 52.80 24.59
N ASP A 184 42.29 53.43 24.66
CA ASP A 184 42.61 54.59 23.82
C ASP A 184 43.09 54.18 22.42
N GLU A 185 43.40 55.16 21.56
CA GLU A 185 43.87 54.92 20.19
C GLU A 185 45.21 54.17 20.12
N ALA A 186 45.97 54.13 21.23
CA ALA A 186 47.21 53.36 21.37
C ALA A 186 46.96 51.95 21.94
N GLY A 187 45.73 51.62 22.32
CA GLY A 187 45.33 50.32 22.88
C GLY A 187 45.53 50.19 24.39
N GLU A 188 45.84 51.27 25.10
CA GLU A 188 46.03 51.30 26.55
C GLU A 188 44.70 51.50 27.28
N LEU A 189 44.55 50.92 28.47
CA LEU A 189 43.31 50.99 29.25
C LEU A 189 43.07 52.43 29.76
N VAL A 190 41.87 52.94 29.54
CA VAL A 190 41.48 54.29 29.95
C VAL A 190 40.99 54.27 31.39
N VAL A 191 41.60 55.10 32.24
CA VAL A 191 41.17 55.36 33.61
C VAL A 191 40.68 56.79 33.76
N ASP A 192 39.74 57.02 34.69
CA ASP A 192 39.27 58.35 35.05
C ASP A 192 40.32 59.12 35.88
N ALA A 193 40.03 60.37 36.22
CA ALA A 193 40.95 61.24 36.96
C ALA A 193 41.24 60.70 38.38
N GLU A 194 40.40 59.81 38.89
CA GLU A 194 40.48 59.15 40.18
C GLU A 194 41.16 57.77 40.10
N GLY A 195 41.55 57.33 38.89
CA GLY A 195 42.25 56.06 38.64
C GLY A 195 41.32 54.84 38.51
N ASN A 196 40.00 55.02 38.42
CA ASN A 196 39.07 53.93 38.17
C ASN A 196 38.94 53.66 36.67
N ALA A 197 38.64 52.43 36.29
CA ALA A 197 38.51 52.07 34.89
C ALA A 197 37.24 52.68 34.27
N VAL A 198 37.41 53.32 33.11
CA VAL A 198 36.29 53.81 32.30
C VAL A 198 35.76 52.63 31.48
N MET A 199 34.48 52.31 31.64
CA MET A 199 33.83 51.22 30.90
C MET A 199 33.14 51.75 29.63
N GLU A 200 33.07 50.91 28.61
CA GLU A 200 32.30 51.13 27.39
C GLU A 200 31.47 49.89 27.05
N ASP A 201 30.33 50.12 26.41
CA ASP A 201 29.50 49.06 25.82
C ASP A 201 30.09 48.63 24.48
N VAL A 202 30.41 47.35 24.35
CA VAL A 202 30.79 46.73 23.08
C VAL A 202 29.90 45.55 22.75
N ALA A 203 29.72 45.31 21.45
CA ALA A 203 29.02 44.13 20.97
C ALA A 203 29.85 42.86 21.25
N ASN A 204 29.23 41.87 21.89
CA ASN A 204 29.75 40.53 22.06
C ASN A 204 29.18 39.63 20.96
N PRO A 205 29.94 39.34 19.89
CA PRO A 205 29.44 38.56 18.76
C PRO A 205 29.23 37.07 19.08
N VAL A 206 29.58 36.63 20.29
CA VAL A 206 29.58 35.21 20.70
C VAL A 206 28.54 34.90 21.78
N ALA A 207 27.87 35.91 22.34
CA ALA A 207 26.81 35.75 23.31
C ALA A 207 25.56 36.49 22.85
N GLY A 208 24.42 35.81 22.87
CA GLY A 208 23.11 36.35 22.56
C GLY A 208 22.20 35.29 21.93
N ASN A 209 21.01 35.69 21.50
CA ASN A 209 20.02 34.74 21.01
C ASN A 209 20.41 34.17 19.64
N PRO A 210 20.31 32.85 19.42
CA PRO A 210 20.53 32.24 18.11
C PRO A 210 19.63 32.84 17.04
N ILE A 211 20.22 33.23 15.91
CA ILE A 211 19.44 33.61 14.73
C ILE A 211 19.02 32.31 14.03
N MET A 212 17.72 32.07 13.91
CA MET A 212 17.17 30.86 13.31
C MET A 212 16.80 31.09 11.83
N GLU A 213 16.89 30.05 11.03
CA GLU A 213 16.42 29.99 9.64
C GLU A 213 15.64 28.70 9.39
N ASP A 214 14.66 28.77 8.51
CA ASP A 214 13.93 27.58 8.06
C ASP A 214 14.64 27.00 6.83
N VAL A 215 15.10 25.76 6.94
CA VAL A 215 15.72 25.02 5.85
C VAL A 215 14.90 23.79 5.49
N ALA A 216 15.04 23.35 4.23
CA ALA A 216 14.37 22.14 3.76
C ALA A 216 14.78 20.94 4.63
N ASN A 217 13.78 20.21 5.12
CA ASN A 217 13.93 18.99 5.89
C ASN A 217 14.08 17.80 4.93
N PRO A 218 15.25 17.15 4.86
CA PRO A 218 15.44 16.03 3.94
C PRO A 218 14.90 14.69 4.48
N VAL A 219 14.41 14.65 5.73
CA VAL A 219 14.08 13.39 6.44
C VAL A 219 12.61 13.32 6.87
N ALA A 220 11.91 14.44 7.00
CA ALA A 220 10.49 14.44 7.30
C ALA A 220 9.69 15.12 6.18
N GLY A 221 8.51 14.58 5.94
CA GLY A 221 7.64 14.89 4.82
C GLY A 221 6.77 13.65 4.58
N GLU A 222 5.46 13.82 4.45
CA GLU A 222 4.58 12.70 4.12
C GLU A 222 4.96 12.17 2.72
N PRO A 223 4.95 10.84 2.50
CA PRO A 223 5.32 10.27 1.21
C PRO A 223 4.33 10.70 0.13
N ILE A 224 4.85 11.20 -0.99
CA ILE A 224 4.03 11.54 -2.15
C ILE A 224 3.62 10.22 -2.83
N MET A 225 2.33 9.93 -2.87
CA MET A 225 1.80 8.69 -3.44
C MET A 225 1.34 8.86 -4.89
N GLU A 226 1.51 7.82 -5.71
CA GLU A 226 0.98 7.72 -7.06
C GLU A 226 0.18 6.42 -7.25
N THR A 227 -0.85 6.46 -8.10
CA THR A 227 -1.58 5.28 -8.54
C THR A 227 -1.03 4.81 -9.88
N VAL A 228 -0.56 3.57 -9.94
CA VAL A 228 0.02 2.96 -11.15
C VAL A 228 -0.64 1.63 -11.48
N THR A 229 -0.50 1.18 -12.72
CA THR A 229 -0.89 -0.19 -13.12
C THR A 229 -0.14 -1.21 -12.25
N ASN A 230 -0.85 -2.22 -11.76
CA ASN A 230 -0.27 -3.24 -10.90
C ASN A 230 0.69 -4.14 -11.71
N PRO A 231 2.02 -4.09 -11.44
CA PRO A 231 2.99 -4.91 -12.17
C PRO A 231 2.96 -6.38 -11.73
N ALA A 232 2.27 -6.72 -10.65
CA ALA A 232 2.17 -8.09 -10.15
C ALA A 232 1.08 -8.91 -10.85
N LEU A 233 0.25 -8.28 -11.70
CA LEU A 233 -0.79 -8.98 -12.44
C LEU A 233 -0.23 -9.77 -13.62
N ALA A 234 -0.94 -10.85 -13.96
CA ALA A 234 -0.57 -11.73 -15.05
C ALA A 234 -0.53 -10.99 -16.40
N THR A 235 0.49 -11.27 -17.22
CA THR A 235 0.66 -10.68 -18.56
C THR A 235 -0.66 -10.65 -19.34
N ALA A 236 -1.09 -9.52 -19.88
CA ALA A 236 -2.38 -9.42 -20.58
C ALA A 236 -2.45 -10.32 -21.84
N TRP A 237 -3.67 -10.81 -22.15
CA TRP A 237 -3.94 -11.46 -23.44
C TRP A 237 -4.00 -10.40 -24.56
N PRO A 238 -3.58 -10.73 -25.80
CA PRO A 238 -3.66 -9.79 -26.90
C PRO A 238 -5.11 -9.59 -27.35
N ASP A 239 -5.41 -8.40 -27.86
CA ASP A 239 -6.72 -8.10 -28.43
C ASP A 239 -6.98 -8.94 -29.69
N PRO A 240 -8.22 -9.43 -29.87
CA PRO A 240 -8.58 -10.20 -31.06
C PRO A 240 -8.47 -9.33 -32.32
N VAL A 241 -8.06 -9.96 -33.43
CA VAL A 241 -8.08 -9.30 -34.74
C VAL A 241 -9.53 -9.01 -35.15
N SER A 242 -9.84 -7.74 -35.37
CA SER A 242 -11.12 -7.25 -35.90
C SER A 242 -11.38 -7.66 -37.35
#